data_AF-A0A257VRV7-F1
#
_entry.id   AF-A0A257VRV7-F1
#
_cell.length_a   1.000
_cell.length_b   1.000
_cell.length_c   1.000
_cell.angle_alpha   90.00
_cell.angle_beta   90.00
_cell.angle_gamma   90.00
#
_symmetry.space_group_name_H-M   'P 1'
#
loop_
_entity.id
_entity.type
_entity.pdbx_description
1 polymer ?
#
loop_
_entity_poly.entity_id
_entity_poly.type
_entity_poly.pdbx_seq_one_letter_code
_entity_poly.pdbx_strand_id
1 'polypeptide(L)'
;MRHQPQRAHLAVTNRSAGAGDTAVDRADEILPRRVNLGSLFPDSRFVGATDVVVQDITTKADDVQPGTVYAATRGSQFDSAAFIQSAIHRGASALVLNRPWDENSIPQCIVPSVRSAFARICAALAGPKAAKIQVLGVTGTNGKSTTAWMMRSILQSAGRSCGILGTIEYHDGQHGEPATLTTPDPKTLWNWLARMGAAQTNFAALELSSHALHQRRAEGLKLAAAVVTNVTHDHLDYHGSLEAYWESKTRIFELLSPTSTAIVNLDDPAGARMTSRIPGHLDWLGLSLNESADVSAGKVELGLRGSTFQLETPWGCR
;
A
#
# COMPACT_ATOMS: atom_id res chain seq x y z
N MET A 1 -26.72 -44.97 -22.60
CA MET A 1 -26.23 -45.14 -21.22
C MET A 1 -25.51 -43.85 -20.84
N ARG A 2 -26.07 -43.12 -19.86
CA ARG A 2 -25.59 -41.80 -19.41
C ARG A 2 -24.49 -42.00 -18.36
N HIS A 3 -23.34 -41.37 -18.53
CA HIS A 3 -22.33 -41.25 -17.48
C HIS A 3 -22.43 -39.86 -16.83
N GLN A 4 -22.93 -39.82 -15.59
CA GLN A 4 -22.81 -38.68 -14.69
C GLN A 4 -21.41 -38.68 -14.04
N PRO A 5 -20.76 -37.52 -13.84
CA PRO A 5 -19.65 -37.41 -12.91
C PRO A 5 -20.15 -37.17 -11.48
N GLN A 6 -19.51 -37.87 -10.53
CA GLN A 6 -19.76 -37.82 -9.09
C GLN A 6 -19.41 -36.43 -8.53
N ARG A 7 -20.37 -35.84 -7.79
CA ARG A 7 -20.14 -34.66 -6.93
C ARG A 7 -19.47 -35.12 -5.64
N ALA A 8 -18.26 -34.64 -5.38
CA ALA A 8 -17.64 -34.73 -4.06
C ALA A 8 -18.27 -33.67 -3.14
N HIS A 9 -19.09 -34.12 -2.19
CA HIS A 9 -19.54 -33.31 -1.06
C HIS A 9 -18.37 -33.15 -0.06
N LEU A 10 -17.78 -31.96 0.05
CA LEU A 10 -16.98 -31.62 1.22
C LEU A 10 -17.91 -31.13 2.34
N ALA A 11 -18.03 -31.96 3.38
CA ALA A 11 -18.74 -31.66 4.60
C ALA A 11 -18.07 -30.52 5.37
N VAL A 12 -18.86 -29.54 5.77
CA VAL A 12 -18.49 -28.50 6.73
C VAL A 12 -18.46 -29.15 8.11
N THR A 13 -17.27 -29.50 8.61
CA THR A 13 -17.10 -29.90 10.01
C THR A 13 -16.84 -28.66 10.86
N ASN A 14 -17.85 -28.29 11.62
CA ASN A 14 -17.80 -27.29 12.69
C ASN A 14 -16.85 -27.80 13.78
N ARG A 15 -15.66 -27.20 13.94
CA ARG A 15 -14.81 -27.42 15.11
C ARG A 15 -14.85 -26.18 16.01
N SER A 16 -15.39 -26.44 17.19
CA SER A 16 -15.50 -25.58 18.35
C SER A 16 -14.22 -24.81 18.67
N ALA A 17 -14.43 -23.56 19.07
CA ALA A 17 -13.45 -22.67 19.68
C ALA A 17 -12.66 -23.36 20.79
N GLY A 18 -11.36 -23.57 20.55
CA GLY A 18 -10.40 -23.89 21.58
C GLY A 18 -9.80 -22.59 22.10
N ALA A 19 -10.12 -22.27 23.36
CA ALA A 19 -9.47 -21.21 24.11
C ALA A 19 -7.95 -21.47 24.18
N GLY A 20 -7.20 -20.69 23.42
CA GLY A 20 -5.73 -20.73 23.37
C GLY A 20 -5.15 -19.38 22.96
N ASP A 21 -5.87 -18.30 23.22
CA ASP A 21 -5.43 -16.92 22.99
C ASP A 21 -4.60 -16.49 24.22
N THR A 22 -3.36 -16.98 24.28
CA THR A 22 -2.48 -16.80 25.44
C THR A 22 -2.01 -15.36 25.57
N ALA A 23 -1.92 -14.87 26.81
CA ALA A 23 -1.51 -13.53 27.26
C ALA A 23 -0.27 -12.90 26.60
N VAL A 24 0.50 -13.66 25.81
CA VAL A 24 1.63 -13.18 24.99
C VAL A 24 1.17 -12.21 23.89
N ASP A 25 0.01 -12.44 23.26
CA ASP A 25 -0.50 -11.58 22.17
C ASP A 25 -1.02 -10.22 22.65
N ARG A 26 -1.38 -10.11 23.95
CA ARG A 26 -1.76 -8.84 24.61
C ARG A 26 -0.55 -8.07 25.14
N ALA A 27 0.58 -8.74 25.40
CA ALA A 27 1.80 -8.07 25.88
C ALA A 27 2.53 -7.32 24.76
N ASP A 28 2.42 -7.80 23.52
CA ASP A 28 2.94 -7.15 22.30
C ASP A 28 2.23 -5.83 21.94
N GLU A 29 1.14 -5.49 22.63
CA GLU A 29 0.33 -4.28 22.42
C GLU A 29 0.74 -3.09 23.31
N ILE A 30 1.60 -3.28 24.31
CA ILE A 30 1.86 -2.24 25.32
C ILE A 30 3.25 -1.58 25.20
N LEU A 31 4.25 -2.25 24.62
CA LEU A 31 5.58 -1.68 24.44
C LEU A 31 5.77 -1.11 23.02
N PRO A 32 6.30 0.11 22.88
CA PRO A 32 6.60 0.68 21.56
C PRO A 32 7.61 -0.23 20.84
N ARG A 33 7.23 -0.67 19.64
CA ARG A 33 8.05 -1.53 18.78
C ARG A 33 9.40 -0.85 18.52
N ARG A 34 10.47 -1.63 18.59
CA ARG A 34 11.84 -1.18 18.36
C ARG A 34 12.36 -1.82 17.07
N VAL A 35 12.82 -1.00 16.14
CA VAL A 35 13.40 -1.45 14.87
C VAL A 35 14.87 -1.11 14.86
N ASN A 36 15.71 -2.11 14.70
CA ASN A 36 17.15 -1.94 14.53
C ASN A 36 17.44 -1.65 13.05
N LEU A 37 18.11 -0.53 12.76
CA LEU A 37 18.36 -0.12 11.37
C LEU A 37 19.44 -0.95 10.70
N GLY A 38 20.44 -1.45 11.43
CA GLY A 38 21.46 -2.36 10.90
C GLY A 38 20.83 -3.64 10.33
N SER A 39 19.83 -4.20 11.02
CA SER A 39 19.08 -5.36 10.53
C SER A 39 18.20 -5.05 9.31
N LEU A 40 17.63 -3.84 9.23
CA LEU A 40 16.74 -3.46 8.14
C LEU A 40 17.51 -3.03 6.88
N PHE A 41 18.71 -2.47 7.06
CA PHE A 41 19.57 -1.93 6.01
C PHE A 41 21.03 -2.40 6.23
N PRO A 42 21.36 -3.66 5.93
CA PRO A 42 22.68 -4.23 6.21
C PRO A 42 23.82 -3.51 5.45
N ASP A 43 23.52 -2.93 4.29
CA ASP A 43 24.48 -2.19 3.47
C ASP A 43 24.57 -0.69 3.83
N SER A 44 23.86 -0.26 4.88
CA SER A 44 23.93 1.14 5.32
C SER A 44 25.21 1.45 6.09
N ARG A 45 25.64 2.71 6.02
CA ARG A 45 26.78 3.20 6.82
C ARG A 45 26.25 3.91 8.05
N PHE A 46 26.78 3.58 9.22
CA PHE A 46 26.50 4.29 10.47
C PHE A 46 27.63 5.27 10.81
N VAL A 47 27.26 6.46 11.31
CA VAL A 47 28.19 7.49 11.79
C VAL A 47 27.79 7.86 13.22
N GLY A 48 28.76 7.95 14.13
CA GLY A 48 28.51 8.25 15.55
C GLY A 48 27.84 7.13 16.35
N ALA A 49 27.60 5.95 15.75
CA ALA A 49 27.12 4.75 16.41
C ALA A 49 27.45 3.49 15.59
N THR A 50 27.36 2.31 16.22
CA THR A 50 27.41 1.02 15.50
C THR A 50 26.06 0.65 14.88
N ASP A 51 24.98 1.23 15.40
CA ASP A 51 23.60 0.98 14.97
C ASP A 51 22.66 2.08 15.47
N VAL A 52 21.44 2.14 14.93
CA VAL A 52 20.36 3.02 15.36
C VAL A 52 19.11 2.18 15.65
N VAL A 53 18.54 2.35 16.84
CA VAL A 53 17.26 1.73 17.21
C VAL A 53 16.15 2.76 17.15
N VAL A 54 15.14 2.49 16.35
CA VAL A 54 14.00 3.38 16.08
C VAL A 54 12.78 2.90 16.88
N GLN A 55 12.14 3.83 17.57
CA GLN A 55 10.80 3.65 18.16
C GLN A 55 9.75 4.53 17.48
N ASP A 56 10.18 5.70 17.01
CA ASP A 56 9.37 6.59 16.18
C ASP A 56 10.26 7.28 15.15
N ILE A 57 9.65 7.67 14.04
CA ILE A 57 10.34 8.36 12.94
C ILE A 57 9.44 9.44 12.32
N THR A 58 10.03 10.55 11.88
CA THR A 58 9.33 11.60 11.14
C THR A 58 10.22 12.27 10.10
N THR A 59 9.62 12.85 9.06
CA THR A 59 10.29 13.72 8.09
C THR A 59 10.06 15.21 8.37
N LYS A 60 9.22 15.55 9.35
CA LYS A 60 8.89 16.93 9.72
C LYS A 60 9.57 17.29 11.04
N ALA A 61 10.42 18.31 11.04
CA ALA A 61 11.17 18.69 12.23
C ALA A 61 10.24 19.13 13.37
N ASP A 62 9.11 19.76 13.06
CA ASP A 62 8.13 20.20 14.06
C ASP A 62 7.42 19.04 14.79
N ASP A 63 7.41 17.84 14.20
CA ASP A 63 6.83 16.64 14.80
C ASP A 63 7.84 15.87 15.67
N VAL A 64 9.11 16.31 15.71
CA VAL A 64 10.15 15.63 16.51
C VAL A 64 9.88 15.83 17.99
N GLN A 65 9.89 14.71 18.72
CA GLN A 65 9.92 14.65 20.18
C GLN A 65 11.21 13.97 20.64
N PRO A 66 11.62 14.13 21.91
CA PRO A 66 12.76 13.40 22.45
C PRO A 66 12.67 11.89 22.18
N GLY A 67 13.67 11.34 21.49
CA GLY A 67 13.70 9.92 21.13
C GLY A 67 13.28 9.61 19.69
N THR A 68 12.63 10.54 18.97
CA THR A 68 12.21 10.35 17.57
C THR A 68 13.41 10.39 16.63
N VAL A 69 13.45 9.50 15.64
CA VAL A 69 14.44 9.56 14.55
C VAL A 69 13.96 10.53 13.46
N TYR A 70 14.86 11.37 12.96
CA TYR A 70 14.53 12.33 11.91
C TYR A 70 15.06 11.85 10.54
N ALA A 71 14.15 11.69 9.57
CA ALA A 71 14.50 11.30 8.21
C ALA A 71 14.50 12.52 7.27
N ALA A 72 15.69 12.97 6.88
CA ALA A 72 15.83 14.13 6.00
C ALA A 72 15.61 13.75 4.52
N THR A 73 14.34 13.67 4.12
CA THR A 73 13.95 13.47 2.71
C THR A 73 14.07 14.75 1.89
N ARG A 74 14.50 14.62 0.63
CA ARG A 74 14.32 15.71 -0.34
C ARG A 74 12.85 15.76 -0.78
N GLY A 75 12.13 16.79 -0.36
CA GLY A 75 10.75 17.05 -0.77
C GLY A 75 10.66 17.72 -2.14
N SER A 76 9.45 17.87 -2.66
CA SER A 76 9.17 18.64 -3.88
C SER A 76 9.17 20.16 -3.65
N GLN A 77 8.94 20.59 -2.40
CA GLN A 77 8.88 22.01 -2.01
C GLN A 77 10.04 22.44 -1.10
N PHE A 78 10.56 21.53 -0.26
CA PHE A 78 11.62 21.84 0.70
C PHE A 78 12.61 20.67 0.82
N ASP A 79 13.91 20.99 0.87
CA ASP A 79 14.94 20.02 1.26
C ASP A 79 14.94 19.93 2.79
N SER A 80 14.43 18.83 3.33
CA SER A 80 14.29 18.69 4.79
C SER A 80 15.65 18.58 5.50
N ALA A 81 16.75 18.42 4.75
CA ALA A 81 18.11 18.57 5.29
C ALA A 81 18.36 19.96 5.89
N ALA A 82 17.65 21.00 5.43
CA ALA A 82 17.74 22.35 6.00
C ALA A 82 17.24 22.43 7.46
N PHE A 83 16.42 21.46 7.90
CA PHE A 83 15.83 21.45 9.23
C PHE A 83 16.50 20.46 10.20
N ILE A 84 17.63 19.86 9.82
CA ILE A 84 18.36 18.91 10.68
C ILE A 84 18.69 19.53 12.04
N GLN A 85 19.21 20.77 12.06
CA GLN A 85 19.55 21.43 13.32
C GLN A 85 18.31 21.68 14.20
N SER A 86 17.17 22.03 13.60
CA SER A 86 15.90 22.18 14.32
C SER A 86 15.43 20.85 14.91
N ALA A 87 15.53 19.76 14.16
CA ALA A 87 15.19 18.41 14.64
C ALA A 87 16.09 17.99 15.81
N ILE A 88 17.40 18.26 15.75
CA ILE A 88 18.34 17.99 16.86
C ILE A 88 17.94 18.78 18.11
N HIS A 89 17.68 20.10 17.98
CA HIS A 89 17.26 20.93 19.11
C HIS A 89 15.95 20.46 19.76
N ARG A 90 15.07 19.81 19.00
CA ARG A 90 13.81 19.23 19.49
C ARG A 90 13.97 17.83 20.10
N GLY A 91 15.18 17.27 20.10
CA GLY A 91 15.49 16.00 20.75
C GLY A 91 15.52 14.79 19.82
N ALA A 92 15.78 14.97 18.52
CA ALA A 92 16.00 13.85 17.63
C ALA A 92 17.10 12.93 18.18
N SER A 93 16.84 11.62 18.22
CA SER A 93 17.78 10.62 18.76
C SER A 93 18.80 10.14 17.73
N ALA A 94 18.42 10.17 16.44
CA ALA A 94 19.29 9.85 15.32
C ALA A 94 18.75 10.50 14.03
N LEU A 95 19.58 10.51 12.99
CA LEU A 95 19.24 10.98 11.65
C LEU A 95 19.25 9.82 10.64
N VAL A 96 18.34 9.84 9.68
CA VAL A 96 18.41 9.02 8.46
C VAL A 96 18.66 9.94 7.27
N LEU A 97 19.83 9.80 6.63
CA LEU A 97 20.32 10.70 5.60
C LEU A 97 20.85 9.92 4.39
N ASN A 98 21.10 10.60 3.26
CA ASN A 98 21.78 9.99 2.10
C ASN A 98 23.27 10.30 2.02
N ARG A 99 23.75 11.23 2.83
CA ARG A 99 25.16 11.57 3.02
C ARG A 99 25.34 12.04 4.47
N PRO A 100 26.53 11.84 5.07
CA PRO A 100 26.83 12.41 6.38
C PRO A 100 26.61 13.94 6.39
N TRP A 101 26.12 14.48 7.50
CA TRP A 101 25.93 15.93 7.68
C TRP A 101 27.08 16.56 8.48
N ASP A 102 27.24 16.18 9.75
CA ASP A 102 28.38 16.52 10.62
C ASP A 102 28.76 15.27 11.43
N GLU A 103 30.00 14.80 11.36
CA GLU A 103 30.43 13.54 12.00
C GLU A 103 30.42 13.61 13.53
N ASN A 104 30.45 14.82 14.12
CA ASN A 104 30.40 15.02 15.58
C ASN A 104 28.97 15.21 16.13
N SER A 105 27.94 15.04 15.29
CA SER A 105 26.54 15.19 15.70
C SER A 105 25.99 13.97 16.45
N ILE A 106 24.67 13.91 16.60
CA ILE A 106 23.94 12.69 17.00
C ILE A 106 24.14 11.54 15.98
N PRO A 107 23.85 10.28 16.34
CA PRO A 107 23.98 9.12 15.45
C PRO A 107 23.27 9.29 14.10
N GLN A 108 23.86 8.73 13.04
CA GLN A 108 23.33 8.83 11.67
C GLN A 108 23.32 7.45 11.00
N CYS A 109 22.23 7.16 10.28
CA CYS A 109 22.12 6.04 9.36
C CYS A 109 22.11 6.58 7.92
N ILE A 110 23.15 6.24 7.16
CA ILE A 110 23.35 6.71 5.79
C ILE A 110 22.86 5.65 4.81
N VAL A 111 21.84 6.01 4.04
CA VAL A 111 21.12 5.13 3.12
C VAL A 111 21.08 5.71 1.71
N PRO A 112 21.05 4.89 0.64
CA PRO A 112 21.00 5.41 -0.73
C PRO A 112 19.73 6.22 -1.02
N SER A 113 18.61 5.89 -0.36
CA SER A 113 17.34 6.60 -0.50
C SER A 113 16.64 6.74 0.84
N VAL A 114 16.68 7.95 1.41
CA VAL A 114 15.98 8.28 2.67
C VAL A 114 14.47 8.06 2.55
N ARG A 115 13.90 8.30 1.35
CA ARG A 115 12.48 8.13 1.07
C ARG A 115 12.04 6.67 1.15
N SER A 116 12.80 5.76 0.53
CA SER A 116 12.56 4.31 0.63
C SER A 116 12.80 3.82 2.07
N ALA A 117 13.89 4.27 2.70
CA ALA A 117 14.20 3.90 4.07
C ALA A 117 13.11 4.32 5.05
N PHE A 118 12.60 5.55 4.95
CA PHE A 118 11.51 6.04 5.79
C PHE A 118 10.27 5.14 5.69
N ALA A 119 9.84 4.79 4.46
CA ALA A 119 8.67 3.93 4.28
C ALA A 119 8.87 2.51 4.84
N ARG A 120 10.07 1.93 4.63
CA ARG A 120 10.42 0.61 5.17
C ARG A 120 10.53 0.60 6.69
N ILE A 121 11.01 1.69 7.30
CA ILE A 121 11.03 1.83 8.77
C ILE A 121 9.60 1.92 9.30
N CYS A 122 8.73 2.72 8.68
CA CYS A 122 7.30 2.78 9.06
C CYS A 122 6.63 1.41 8.97
N ALA A 123 6.91 0.64 7.91
CA ALA A 123 6.43 -0.73 7.76
C ALA A 123 6.86 -1.64 8.91
N ALA A 124 8.14 -1.59 9.27
CA ALA A 124 8.69 -2.39 10.37
C ALA A 124 8.10 -1.99 11.73
N LEU A 125 7.87 -0.69 11.96
CA LEU A 125 7.26 -0.16 13.19
C LEU A 125 5.78 -0.54 13.33
N ALA A 126 5.02 -0.65 12.23
CA ALA A 126 3.61 -1.06 12.27
C ALA A 126 3.39 -2.53 12.65
N GLY A 127 4.41 -3.38 12.46
CA GLY A 127 4.41 -4.75 12.97
C GLY A 127 3.65 -5.78 12.12
N PRO A 128 3.65 -7.05 12.56
CA PRO A 128 3.19 -8.18 11.76
C PRO A 128 1.68 -8.20 11.57
N LYS A 129 0.87 -7.63 12.49
CA LYS A 129 -0.58 -7.54 12.30
C LYS A 129 -0.91 -6.66 11.08
N ALA A 130 -0.23 -5.51 10.93
CA ALA A 130 -0.34 -4.67 9.73
C ALA A 130 0.11 -5.40 8.46
N ALA A 131 1.20 -6.17 8.54
CA ALA A 131 1.73 -6.94 7.42
C ALA A 131 0.84 -8.11 6.97
N LYS A 132 -0.14 -8.52 7.79
CA LYS A 132 -1.12 -9.59 7.45
C LYS A 132 -2.36 -9.06 6.73
N ILE A 133 -2.56 -7.74 6.66
CA ILE A 133 -3.71 -7.16 5.95
C ILE A 133 -3.58 -7.42 4.45
N GLN A 134 -4.63 -7.98 3.84
CA GLN A 134 -4.66 -8.20 2.39
C GLN A 134 -5.03 -6.90 1.67
N VAL A 135 -4.03 -6.21 1.13
CA VAL A 135 -4.23 -4.90 0.52
C VAL A 135 -4.52 -5.04 -0.98
N LEU A 136 -5.66 -4.49 -1.41
CA LEU A 136 -6.08 -4.37 -2.80
C LEU A 136 -5.76 -2.94 -3.27
N GLY A 137 -4.71 -2.80 -4.09
CA GLY A 137 -4.26 -1.51 -4.58
C GLY A 137 -4.94 -1.14 -5.90
N VAL A 138 -5.38 0.10 -6.07
CA VAL A 138 -5.90 0.62 -7.34
C VAL A 138 -5.17 1.90 -7.75
N THR A 139 -4.69 1.92 -9.00
CA THR A 139 -4.19 3.14 -9.65
C THR A 139 -4.92 3.42 -10.96
N GLY A 140 -4.70 4.63 -11.45
CA GLY A 140 -5.26 5.14 -12.70
C GLY A 140 -5.52 6.64 -12.63
N THR A 141 -5.85 7.26 -13.76
CA THR A 141 -6.25 8.67 -13.79
C THR A 141 -7.62 8.81 -13.13
N ASN A 142 -8.60 8.08 -13.66
CA ASN A 142 -9.99 8.11 -13.18
C ASN A 142 -10.44 6.76 -12.62
N GLY A 143 -11.43 6.79 -11.73
CA GLY A 143 -12.10 5.59 -11.23
C GLY A 143 -11.47 4.92 -10.00
N LYS A 144 -10.30 5.38 -9.51
CA LYS A 144 -9.66 4.83 -8.30
C LYS A 144 -10.62 4.74 -7.12
N SER A 145 -11.28 5.84 -6.77
CA SER A 145 -12.22 5.87 -5.65
C SER A 145 -13.40 4.94 -5.89
N THR A 146 -14.08 5.04 -7.03
CA THR A 146 -15.21 4.16 -7.37
C THR A 146 -14.82 2.68 -7.25
N THR A 147 -13.68 2.28 -7.83
CA THR A 147 -13.18 0.91 -7.75
C THR A 147 -12.85 0.50 -6.32
N ALA A 148 -12.16 1.33 -5.53
CA ALA A 148 -11.82 1.03 -4.13
C ALA A 148 -13.09 0.84 -3.27
N TRP A 149 -14.10 1.69 -3.45
CA TRP A 149 -15.38 1.57 -2.76
C TRP A 149 -16.18 0.33 -3.20
N MET A 150 -16.16 -0.01 -4.49
CA MET A 150 -16.75 -1.27 -4.98
C MET A 150 -16.05 -2.49 -4.39
N MET A 151 -14.71 -2.51 -4.33
CA MET A 151 -13.95 -3.58 -3.67
C MET A 151 -14.35 -3.75 -2.22
N ARG A 152 -14.43 -2.65 -1.45
CA ARG A 152 -14.87 -2.66 -0.05
C ARG A 152 -16.29 -3.21 0.08
N SER A 153 -17.23 -2.71 -0.73
CA SER A 153 -18.63 -3.14 -0.70
C SER A 153 -18.80 -4.64 -1.03
N ILE A 154 -18.10 -5.14 -2.05
CA ILE A 154 -18.12 -6.55 -2.43
C ILE A 154 -17.57 -7.43 -1.31
N LEU A 155 -16.44 -7.05 -0.70
CA LEU A 155 -15.84 -7.79 0.40
C LEU A 155 -16.75 -7.82 1.64
N GLN A 156 -17.34 -6.67 2.00
CA GLN A 156 -18.29 -6.59 3.12
C GLN A 156 -19.54 -7.42 2.86
N SER A 157 -20.07 -7.40 1.63
CA SER A 157 -21.21 -8.25 1.23
C SER A 157 -20.87 -9.74 1.30
N ALA A 158 -19.60 -10.10 1.11
CA ALA A 158 -19.08 -11.45 1.30
C ALA A 158 -18.71 -11.78 2.76
N GLY A 159 -19.08 -10.93 3.73
CA GLY A 159 -18.80 -11.14 5.15
C GLY A 159 -17.33 -10.94 5.54
N ARG A 160 -16.54 -10.21 4.73
CA ARG A 160 -15.13 -9.92 5.00
C ARG A 160 -14.95 -8.47 5.40
N SER A 161 -14.30 -8.22 6.53
CA SER A 161 -13.99 -6.88 7.00
C SER A 161 -12.97 -6.21 6.07
N CYS A 162 -13.28 -4.97 5.66
CA CYS A 162 -12.45 -4.22 4.72
C CYS A 162 -12.39 -2.75 5.14
N GLY A 163 -11.18 -2.26 5.36
CA GLY A 163 -10.88 -0.85 5.49
C GLY A 163 -10.68 -0.17 4.14
N ILE A 164 -10.59 1.15 4.12
CA ILE A 164 -10.26 1.91 2.91
C ILE A 164 -9.26 3.02 3.23
N LEU A 165 -8.33 3.27 2.32
CA LEU A 165 -7.47 4.43 2.33
C LEU A 165 -7.57 5.09 0.96
N GLY A 166 -8.28 6.21 0.89
CA GLY A 166 -8.58 6.84 -0.39
C GLY A 166 -8.87 8.32 -0.30
N THR A 167 -9.38 8.88 -1.39
CA THR A 167 -9.61 10.33 -1.55
C THR A 167 -10.66 10.89 -0.59
N ILE A 168 -11.62 10.07 -0.17
CA ILE A 168 -12.75 10.50 0.67
C ILE A 168 -12.41 10.38 2.16
N GLU A 169 -11.99 9.19 2.58
CA GLU A 169 -11.71 8.88 3.98
C GLU A 169 -10.59 7.86 4.12
N TYR A 170 -10.02 7.83 5.32
CA TYR A 170 -9.28 6.70 5.84
C TYR A 170 -10.16 5.99 6.87
N HIS A 171 -10.34 4.67 6.71
CA HIS A 171 -11.24 3.90 7.55
C HIS A 171 -10.63 2.54 7.87
N ASP A 172 -10.57 2.17 9.15
CA ASP A 172 -9.91 0.94 9.63
C ASP A 172 -10.83 -0.30 9.58
N GLY A 173 -12.09 -0.09 9.22
CA GLY A 173 -13.13 -1.12 9.15
C GLY A 173 -14.20 -0.92 10.22
N GLN A 174 -13.91 -0.13 11.25
CA GLN A 174 -14.83 0.23 12.34
C GLN A 174 -15.02 1.75 12.45
N HIS A 175 -13.92 2.51 12.36
CA HIS A 175 -13.89 3.97 12.46
C HIS A 175 -13.19 4.58 11.25
N GLY A 176 -13.61 5.80 10.90
CA GLY A 176 -13.03 6.55 9.80
C GLY A 176 -12.86 8.03 10.08
N GLU A 177 -11.97 8.64 9.31
CA GLU A 177 -11.60 10.05 9.38
C GLU A 177 -11.49 10.62 7.94
N PRO A 178 -11.84 11.89 7.72
CA PRO A 178 -11.66 12.54 6.41
C PRO A 178 -10.20 12.47 5.94
N ALA A 179 -10.01 12.11 4.67
CA ALA A 179 -8.68 11.99 4.10
C ALA A 179 -8.06 13.37 3.81
N THR A 180 -6.77 13.52 4.08
CA THR A 180 -5.99 14.72 3.70
C THR A 180 -5.29 14.55 2.35
N LEU A 181 -5.06 13.32 1.92
CA LEU A 181 -4.43 12.95 0.66
C LEU A 181 -5.11 11.70 0.08
N THR A 182 -5.18 11.55 -1.25
CA THR A 182 -5.65 10.30 -1.87
C THR A 182 -4.87 9.08 -1.39
N THR A 183 -3.55 9.22 -1.28
CA THR A 183 -2.68 8.21 -0.67
C THR A 183 -1.87 8.87 0.44
N PRO A 184 -1.99 8.42 1.71
CA PRO A 184 -1.26 9.02 2.83
C PRO A 184 0.26 8.90 2.69
N ASP A 185 1.01 9.67 3.48
CA ASP A 185 2.45 9.46 3.66
C ASP A 185 2.73 8.08 4.34
N PRO A 186 3.96 7.54 4.25
CA PRO A 186 4.25 6.22 4.79
C PRO A 186 3.90 6.00 6.27
N LYS A 187 4.11 6.99 7.13
CA LYS A 187 3.83 6.85 8.57
C LYS A 187 2.32 6.71 8.77
N THR A 188 1.56 7.61 8.16
CA THR A 188 0.09 7.57 8.22
C THR A 188 -0.45 6.27 7.60
N LEU A 189 0.03 5.86 6.43
CA LEU A 189 -0.39 4.61 5.76
C LEU A 189 -0.21 3.40 6.67
N TRP A 190 0.99 3.22 7.22
CA TRP A 190 1.32 2.06 8.05
C TRP A 190 0.62 2.10 9.42
N ASN A 191 0.40 3.29 9.98
CA ASN A 191 -0.42 3.44 11.19
C ASN A 191 -1.87 3.00 10.97
N TRP A 192 -2.47 3.34 9.83
CA TRP A 192 -3.82 2.87 9.50
C TRP A 192 -3.87 1.35 9.27
N LEU A 193 -2.87 0.74 8.63
CA LEU A 193 -2.78 -0.72 8.52
C LEU A 193 -2.60 -1.38 9.89
N ALA A 194 -1.85 -0.76 10.82
CA ALA A 194 -1.75 -1.24 12.19
C ALA A 194 -3.09 -1.16 12.94
N ARG A 195 -3.84 -0.05 12.77
CA ARG A 195 -5.22 0.09 13.30
C ARG A 195 -6.15 -1.00 12.75
N MET A 196 -6.10 -1.26 11.44
CA MET A 196 -6.84 -2.37 10.82
C MET A 196 -6.46 -3.73 11.43
N GLY A 197 -5.17 -3.96 11.64
CA GLY A 197 -4.66 -5.19 12.29
C GLY A 197 -5.16 -5.36 13.72
N ALA A 198 -5.19 -4.26 14.50
CA ALA A 198 -5.74 -4.26 15.86
C ALA A 198 -7.26 -4.46 15.87
N ALA A 199 -7.97 -3.89 14.89
CA ALA A 199 -9.41 -4.05 14.69
C ALA A 199 -9.80 -5.41 14.05
N GLN A 200 -8.83 -6.30 13.81
CA GLN A 200 -9.03 -7.59 13.14
C GLN A 200 -9.68 -7.47 11.74
N THR A 201 -9.46 -6.34 11.08
CA THR A 201 -9.85 -6.13 9.68
C THR A 201 -8.99 -7.00 8.77
N ASN A 202 -9.58 -7.66 7.78
CA ASN A 202 -8.85 -8.61 6.93
C ASN A 202 -8.28 -7.98 5.66
N PHE A 203 -9.01 -7.03 5.08
CA PHE A 203 -8.67 -6.41 3.81
C PHE A 203 -8.54 -4.89 3.92
N ALA A 204 -7.80 -4.31 2.98
CA ALA A 204 -7.78 -2.86 2.78
C ALA A 204 -7.87 -2.55 1.29
N ALA A 205 -8.84 -1.73 0.88
CA ALA A 205 -8.83 -1.10 -0.43
C ALA A 205 -7.97 0.18 -0.37
N LEU A 206 -6.95 0.29 -1.22
CA LEU A 206 -5.99 1.39 -1.18
C LEU A 206 -5.92 2.10 -2.54
N GLU A 207 -6.27 3.38 -2.57
CA GLU A 207 -6.02 4.23 -3.73
C GLU A 207 -4.54 4.61 -3.79
N LEU A 208 -3.87 4.24 -4.89
CA LEU A 208 -2.46 4.54 -5.16
C LEU A 208 -2.35 5.60 -6.26
N SER A 209 -2.21 6.86 -5.84
CA SER A 209 -1.97 7.98 -6.76
C SER A 209 -0.59 7.88 -7.43
N SER A 210 -0.45 8.48 -8.62
CA SER A 210 0.86 8.58 -9.29
C SER A 210 1.88 9.37 -8.45
N HIS A 211 1.43 10.36 -7.68
CA HIS A 211 2.29 11.07 -6.75
C HIS A 211 2.86 10.12 -5.69
N ALA A 212 2.02 9.26 -5.11
CA ALA A 212 2.44 8.34 -4.07
C ALA A 212 3.37 7.24 -4.58
N LEU A 213 3.11 6.71 -5.77
CA LEU A 213 3.97 5.71 -6.43
C LEU A 213 5.33 6.33 -6.80
N HIS A 214 5.34 7.53 -7.38
CA HIS A 214 6.58 8.26 -7.65
C HIS A 214 7.37 8.53 -6.36
N GLN A 215 6.68 8.96 -5.30
CA GLN A 215 7.24 9.27 -4.00
C GLN A 215 7.49 8.06 -3.09
N ARG A 216 7.30 6.82 -3.60
CA ARG A 216 7.50 5.58 -2.85
C ARG A 216 6.77 5.56 -1.50
N ARG A 217 5.57 6.17 -1.42
CA ARG A 217 4.81 6.28 -0.15
C ARG A 217 4.33 4.92 0.37
N ALA A 218 4.05 4.00 -0.55
CA ALA A 218 3.60 2.65 -0.25
C ALA A 218 4.75 1.62 -0.26
N GLU A 219 6.01 2.06 -0.18
CA GLU A 219 7.12 1.12 -0.20
C GLU A 219 7.15 0.22 1.03
N GLY A 220 7.47 -1.06 0.80
CA GLY A 220 7.36 -2.13 1.79
C GLY A 220 5.98 -2.80 1.83
N LEU A 221 4.96 -2.20 1.19
CA LEU A 221 3.64 -2.80 1.07
C LEU A 221 3.70 -4.01 0.13
N LYS A 222 2.93 -5.05 0.45
CA LYS A 222 2.72 -6.22 -0.41
C LYS A 222 1.24 -6.28 -0.78
N LEU A 223 0.94 -5.99 -2.05
CA LEU A 223 -0.41 -6.05 -2.58
C LEU A 223 -0.84 -7.51 -2.80
N ALA A 224 -2.07 -7.80 -2.42
CA ALA A 224 -2.77 -9.05 -2.76
C ALA A 224 -3.35 -8.99 -4.17
N ALA A 225 -3.68 -7.79 -4.66
CA ALA A 225 -3.99 -7.51 -6.05
C ALA A 225 -3.68 -6.05 -6.39
N ALA A 226 -3.34 -5.80 -7.65
CA ALA A 226 -3.13 -4.44 -8.19
C ALA A 226 -4.06 -4.20 -9.38
N VAL A 227 -4.85 -3.14 -9.34
CA VAL A 227 -5.77 -2.76 -10.41
C VAL A 227 -5.29 -1.49 -11.10
N VAL A 228 -5.27 -1.53 -12.43
CA VAL A 228 -5.02 -0.37 -13.30
C VAL A 228 -6.31 -0.05 -14.05
N THR A 229 -6.93 1.10 -13.75
CA THR A 229 -8.20 1.50 -14.36
C THR A 229 -8.04 2.15 -15.74
N ASN A 230 -7.17 3.15 -15.86
CA ASN A 230 -6.83 3.88 -17.10
C ASN A 230 -5.67 4.84 -16.84
N VAL A 231 -4.95 5.24 -17.88
CA VAL A 231 -3.87 6.22 -17.82
C VAL A 231 -4.05 7.26 -18.92
N THR A 232 -4.90 8.24 -18.65
CA THR A 232 -5.16 9.39 -19.52
C THR A 232 -4.42 10.65 -19.05
N HIS A 233 -4.37 11.67 -19.91
CA HIS A 233 -3.60 12.91 -19.69
C HIS A 233 -4.05 13.69 -18.44
N ASP A 234 -3.21 13.71 -17.40
CA ASP A 234 -3.44 14.40 -16.12
C ASP A 234 -2.10 14.62 -15.39
N HIS A 235 -2.05 15.55 -14.42
CA HIS A 235 -0.91 15.81 -13.53
C HIS A 235 0.46 16.08 -14.20
N LEU A 236 0.47 16.67 -15.40
CA LEU A 236 1.72 16.97 -16.11
C LEU A 236 2.54 18.10 -15.48
N ASP A 237 1.89 18.97 -14.71
CA ASP A 237 2.54 20.00 -13.88
C ASP A 237 3.53 19.38 -12.88
N TYR A 238 3.22 18.19 -12.37
CA TYR A 238 4.12 17.45 -11.46
C TYR A 238 5.09 16.52 -12.19
N HIS A 239 4.59 15.71 -13.14
CA HIS A 239 5.40 14.66 -13.78
C HIS A 239 6.25 15.16 -14.96
N GLY A 240 5.95 16.35 -15.50
CA GLY A 240 6.67 16.96 -16.63
C GLY A 240 6.40 16.32 -17.99
N SER A 241 6.04 15.04 -18.05
CA SER A 241 5.63 14.35 -19.28
C SER A 241 4.64 13.22 -19.03
N LEU A 242 3.88 12.84 -20.06
CA LEU A 242 2.96 11.70 -20.02
C LEU A 242 3.71 10.38 -19.77
N GLU A 243 4.91 10.22 -20.34
CA GLU A 243 5.73 9.02 -20.11
C GLU A 243 6.16 8.92 -18.64
N ALA A 244 6.61 10.01 -18.02
CA ALA A 244 6.94 10.00 -16.59
C ALA A 244 5.73 9.70 -15.69
N TYR A 245 4.55 10.21 -16.04
CA TYR A 245 3.30 9.89 -15.35
C TYR A 245 2.92 8.40 -15.48
N TRP A 246 3.08 7.85 -16.68
CA TRP A 246 2.86 6.44 -16.98
C TRP A 246 3.85 5.53 -16.25
N GLU A 247 5.15 5.87 -16.28
CA GLU A 247 6.21 5.17 -15.54
C GLU A 247 5.92 5.17 -14.04
N SER A 248 5.45 6.30 -13.50
CA SER A 248 5.07 6.37 -12.09
C SER A 248 3.96 5.38 -11.73
N LYS A 249 2.88 5.31 -12.51
CA LYS A 249 1.79 4.36 -12.24
C LYS A 249 2.22 2.90 -12.36
N THR A 250 3.15 2.62 -13.29
CA THR A 250 3.70 1.28 -13.50
C THR A 250 4.35 0.71 -12.25
N ARG A 251 4.87 1.57 -11.36
CA ARG A 251 5.45 1.14 -10.08
C ARG A 251 4.47 0.42 -9.16
N ILE A 252 3.16 0.46 -9.42
CA ILE A 252 2.20 -0.36 -8.66
C ILE A 252 2.57 -1.85 -8.71
N PHE A 253 3.14 -2.33 -9.81
CA PHE A 253 3.56 -3.73 -9.95
C PHE A 253 4.81 -4.06 -9.13
N GLU A 254 5.63 -3.08 -8.74
CA GLU A 254 6.74 -3.28 -7.79
C GLU A 254 6.21 -3.69 -6.40
N LEU A 255 4.93 -3.43 -6.10
CA LEU A 255 4.29 -3.73 -4.82
C LEU A 255 3.58 -5.10 -4.82
N LEU A 256 3.49 -5.79 -5.95
CA LEU A 256 2.85 -7.10 -6.03
C LEU A 256 3.66 -8.16 -5.27
N SER A 257 2.97 -8.98 -4.48
CA SER A 257 3.55 -10.18 -3.87
C SER A 257 3.68 -11.32 -4.89
N PRO A 258 4.57 -12.31 -4.69
CA PRO A 258 4.76 -13.42 -5.63
C PRO A 258 3.51 -14.25 -5.96
N THR A 259 2.46 -14.17 -5.14
CA THR A 259 1.19 -14.91 -5.30
C THR A 259 0.01 -13.99 -5.60
N SER A 260 0.28 -12.73 -5.97
CA SER A 260 -0.77 -11.74 -6.27
C SER A 260 -1.04 -11.62 -7.76
N THR A 261 -2.19 -11.04 -8.08
CA THR A 261 -2.65 -10.87 -9.46
C THR A 261 -2.74 -9.40 -9.83
N ALA A 262 -2.26 -9.05 -11.02
CA ALA A 262 -2.53 -7.74 -11.61
C ALA A 262 -3.85 -7.78 -12.42
N ILE A 263 -4.62 -6.71 -12.40
CA ILE A 263 -5.84 -6.55 -13.18
C ILE A 263 -5.72 -5.27 -13.99
N VAL A 264 -5.83 -5.38 -15.31
CA VAL A 264 -5.58 -4.26 -16.23
C VAL A 264 -6.76 -4.05 -17.15
N ASN A 265 -7.27 -2.83 -17.21
CA ASN A 265 -8.21 -2.42 -18.24
C ASN A 265 -7.52 -2.34 -19.61
N LEU A 266 -7.90 -3.23 -20.52
CA LEU A 266 -7.36 -3.31 -21.88
C LEU A 266 -7.99 -2.30 -22.84
N ASP A 267 -9.14 -1.70 -22.48
CA ASP A 267 -9.77 -0.65 -23.28
C ASP A 267 -8.98 0.67 -23.28
N ASP A 268 -8.05 0.83 -22.33
CA ASP A 268 -7.15 1.97 -22.25
C ASP A 268 -5.78 1.60 -22.86
N PRO A 269 -5.37 2.16 -24.01
CA PRO A 269 -4.12 1.77 -24.67
C PRO A 269 -2.87 1.95 -23.79
N ALA A 270 -2.86 2.98 -22.96
CA ALA A 270 -1.76 3.24 -22.04
C ALA A 270 -1.72 2.20 -20.91
N GLY A 271 -2.86 1.84 -20.33
CA GLY A 271 -3.04 0.74 -19.39
C GLY A 271 -2.66 -0.61 -19.99
N ALA A 272 -3.12 -0.93 -21.20
CA ALA A 272 -2.76 -2.14 -21.92
C ALA A 272 -1.23 -2.25 -22.11
N ARG A 273 -0.53 -1.16 -22.47
CA ARG A 273 0.94 -1.13 -22.56
C ARG A 273 1.63 -1.46 -21.23
N MET A 274 1.00 -1.19 -20.07
CA MET A 274 1.57 -1.49 -18.75
C MET A 274 1.71 -3.00 -18.50
N THR A 275 0.97 -3.87 -19.20
CA THR A 275 1.11 -5.33 -19.08
C THR A 275 2.55 -5.81 -19.32
N SER A 276 3.28 -5.15 -20.23
CA SER A 276 4.70 -5.42 -20.51
C SER A 276 5.65 -5.16 -19.34
N ARG A 277 5.17 -4.50 -18.28
CA ARG A 277 5.91 -4.14 -17.07
C ARG A 277 5.55 -5.01 -15.87
N ILE A 278 4.57 -5.91 -16.02
CA ILE A 278 4.24 -6.88 -14.99
C ILE A 278 5.39 -7.90 -14.94
N PRO A 279 5.98 -8.18 -13.76
CA PRO A 279 7.01 -9.20 -13.61
C PRO A 279 6.52 -10.55 -14.18
N GLY A 280 7.30 -11.17 -15.06
CA GLY A 280 6.85 -12.36 -15.81
C GLY A 280 6.56 -13.62 -14.98
N HIS A 281 6.80 -13.59 -13.67
CA HIS A 281 6.43 -14.66 -12.74
C HIS A 281 5.08 -14.43 -12.06
N LEU A 282 4.40 -13.31 -12.34
CA LEU A 282 3.12 -12.95 -11.76
C LEU A 282 1.99 -13.14 -12.77
N ASP A 283 0.87 -13.64 -12.28
CA ASP A 283 -0.36 -13.73 -13.07
C ASP A 283 -1.01 -12.35 -13.22
N TRP A 284 -1.69 -12.16 -14.34
CA TRP A 284 -2.53 -10.98 -14.55
C TRP A 284 -3.76 -11.32 -15.39
N LEU A 285 -4.80 -10.49 -15.23
CA LEU A 285 -6.06 -10.60 -15.96
C LEU A 285 -6.34 -9.30 -16.70
N GLY A 286 -6.71 -9.42 -17.97
CA GLY A 286 -7.26 -8.32 -18.75
C GLY A 286 -8.75 -8.19 -18.53
N LEU A 287 -9.23 -6.95 -18.42
CA LEU A 287 -10.66 -6.65 -18.55
C LEU A 287 -10.94 -5.75 -19.74
N SER A 288 -12.06 -5.95 -20.43
CA SER A 288 -12.49 -5.12 -21.55
C SER A 288 -14.02 -5.11 -21.70
N LEU A 289 -14.56 -3.97 -22.12
CA LEU A 289 -15.96 -3.82 -22.54
C LEU A 289 -16.10 -3.85 -24.07
N ASN A 290 -15.02 -3.68 -24.82
CA ASN A 290 -15.05 -3.55 -26.29
C ASN A 290 -14.59 -4.83 -27.01
N GLU A 291 -13.72 -5.60 -26.39
CA GLU A 291 -13.08 -6.79 -26.97
C GLU A 291 -13.19 -8.00 -26.03
N SER A 292 -12.82 -9.18 -26.54
CA SER A 292 -12.72 -10.38 -25.69
C SER A 292 -11.47 -10.28 -24.82
N ALA A 293 -11.65 -10.45 -23.52
CA ALA A 293 -10.60 -10.45 -22.50
C ALA A 293 -10.89 -11.55 -21.46
N ASP A 294 -10.01 -11.73 -20.47
CA ASP A 294 -10.26 -12.68 -19.38
C ASP A 294 -11.58 -12.37 -18.66
N VAL A 295 -11.83 -11.08 -18.42
CA VAL A 295 -13.09 -10.58 -17.86
C VAL A 295 -13.72 -9.56 -18.81
N SER A 296 -14.90 -9.85 -19.32
CA SER A 296 -15.62 -8.91 -20.20
C SER A 296 -17.09 -8.77 -19.82
N ALA A 297 -17.71 -7.68 -20.29
CA ALA A 297 -19.14 -7.47 -20.14
C ALA A 297 -19.83 -7.44 -21.51
N GLY A 298 -20.82 -8.30 -21.70
CA GLY A 298 -21.71 -8.32 -22.86
C GLY A 298 -23.10 -7.78 -22.52
N LYS A 299 -23.88 -7.44 -23.56
CA LYS A 299 -25.29 -7.01 -23.43
C LYS A 299 -25.51 -5.92 -22.36
N VAL A 300 -24.68 -4.88 -22.41
CA VAL A 300 -24.72 -3.79 -21.43
C VAL A 300 -25.96 -2.92 -21.67
N GLU A 301 -26.83 -2.85 -20.67
CA GLU A 301 -28.00 -1.97 -20.62
C GLU A 301 -27.79 -0.94 -19.52
N LEU A 302 -27.81 0.34 -19.89
CA LEU A 302 -27.60 1.46 -18.98
C LEU A 302 -28.94 2.10 -18.62
N GLY A 303 -29.16 2.36 -17.34
CA GLY A 303 -30.34 3.07 -16.84
C GLY A 303 -29.99 4.10 -15.77
N LEU A 304 -30.95 4.98 -15.47
CA LEU A 304 -30.77 6.04 -14.46
C LEU A 304 -30.59 5.51 -13.03
N ARG A 305 -31.01 4.27 -12.75
CA ARG A 305 -30.96 3.64 -11.42
C ARG A 305 -29.91 2.54 -11.31
N GLY A 306 -29.13 2.29 -12.36
CA GLY A 306 -28.15 1.22 -12.40
C GLY A 306 -27.94 0.69 -13.81
N SER A 307 -27.11 -0.33 -13.92
CA SER A 307 -26.76 -0.97 -15.18
C SER A 307 -26.89 -2.49 -15.03
N THR A 308 -27.32 -3.16 -16.09
CA THR A 308 -27.36 -4.62 -16.21
C THR A 308 -26.46 -5.04 -17.35
N PHE A 309 -25.69 -6.10 -17.15
CA PHE A 309 -24.81 -6.66 -18.16
C PHE A 309 -24.57 -8.14 -17.85
N GLN A 310 -24.21 -8.88 -18.89
CA GLN A 310 -23.76 -10.26 -18.79
C GLN A 310 -22.25 -10.25 -18.53
N LEU A 311 -21.80 -10.84 -17.43
CA LEU A 311 -20.40 -10.91 -17.06
C LEU A 311 -19.80 -12.22 -17.58
N GLU A 312 -18.77 -12.13 -18.41
CA GLU A 312 -18.01 -13.27 -18.90
C GLU A 312 -16.67 -13.32 -18.16
N THR A 313 -16.35 -14.48 -17.57
CA THR A 313 -15.12 -14.67 -16.79
C THR A 313 -14.53 -16.06 -17.04
N PRO A 314 -13.26 -16.32 -16.66
CA PRO A 314 -12.67 -17.65 -16.76
C PRO A 314 -13.35 -18.67 -15.82
N TRP A 315 -14.13 -18.18 -14.84
CA TRP A 315 -14.85 -19.00 -13.86
C TRP A 315 -16.33 -19.22 -14.20
N GLY A 316 -16.78 -18.72 -15.34
CA GLY A 316 -18.15 -18.86 -15.82
C GLY A 316 -18.79 -17.54 -16.21
N CYS A 317 -20.00 -17.65 -16.75
CA CYS A 317 -20.79 -16.52 -17.20
C CYS A 317 -21.99 -16.30 -16.29
N ARG A 318 -22.28 -15.03 -15.95
CA ARG A 318 -23.41 -14.63 -15.11
C ARG A 318 -24.21 -13.50 -15.70
#